data_AF-A0A7C9ARR4-F1
#
_entry.id   AF-A0A7C9ARR4-F1
#
_cell.length_a   1.000
_cell.length_b   1.000
_cell.length_c   1.000
_cell.angle_alpha   90.00
_cell.angle_beta   90.00
_cell.angle_gamma   90.00
#
_symmetry.space_group_name_H-M   'P 1'
#
loop_
_entity.id
_entity.type
_entity.pdbx_description
1 polymer ?
#
loop_
_entity_poly.entity_id
_entity_poly.type
_entity_poly.pdbx_seq_one_letter_code
_entity_poly.pdbx_strand_id
1 'polypeptide(L)'
;LLEVLFSKYNTLIFGLPRIGSLALAYNYYACWAIYSIPLTLYAFIPQFALLNGVSTFPKVTDPWFLLYIFLYLGASGKDLLDFVLEKGTFERWWNSQRMWMISGVTCFLFGCLEYALSSLGIAVAGFNVTSKVQDDELKKRYDQGVFEFGVASPMFVPLTMAAIINLISFVVGFMGILTRGMVTMEGLILQILLSGFVMMNCWPIYEAMVFRSDKGRMPTKTTLTAAFLVAFLYIIVSIL
;
A
#
# COMPACT_ATOMS: atom_id res chain seq x y z
N LEU A 1 10.93 -15.94 4.62
CA LEU A 1 11.94 -15.26 3.77
C LEU A 1 12.82 -14.32 4.58
N LEU A 2 12.25 -13.40 5.39
CA LEU A 2 13.06 -12.57 6.30
C LEU A 2 13.93 -13.39 7.25
N GLU A 3 13.40 -14.47 7.83
CA GLU A 3 14.20 -15.39 8.65
C GLU A 3 15.41 -15.94 7.90
N VAL A 4 15.26 -16.27 6.61
CA VAL A 4 16.36 -16.74 5.77
C VAL A 4 17.38 -15.64 5.54
N LEU A 5 16.92 -14.41 5.25
CA LEU A 5 17.76 -13.23 5.05
C LEU A 5 18.66 -12.95 6.27
N PHE A 6 18.14 -13.14 7.48
CA PHE A 6 18.90 -12.90 8.72
C PHE A 6 19.48 -14.18 9.35
N SER A 7 19.34 -15.32 8.69
CA SER A 7 19.94 -16.59 9.14
C SER A 7 21.41 -16.70 8.76
N LYS A 8 22.06 -17.76 9.25
CA LYS A 8 23.39 -18.20 8.79
C LYS A 8 23.44 -18.46 7.27
N TYR A 9 22.31 -18.78 6.65
CA TYR A 9 22.17 -19.04 5.22
C TYR A 9 21.66 -17.81 4.44
N ASN A 10 22.06 -16.60 4.88
CA ASN A 10 21.67 -15.34 4.27
C ASN A 10 21.93 -15.32 2.74
N THR A 11 20.89 -14.98 1.98
CA THR A 11 20.90 -14.86 0.51
C THR A 11 21.93 -13.85 -0.03
N LEU A 12 22.40 -12.91 0.78
CA LEU A 12 23.43 -11.93 0.42
C LEU A 12 24.84 -12.53 0.29
N ILE A 13 25.14 -13.54 1.10
CA ILE A 13 26.50 -14.08 1.24
C ILE A 13 26.52 -15.53 0.75
N PHE A 14 25.50 -16.31 1.11
CA PHE A 14 25.42 -17.73 0.83
C PHE A 14 25.00 -17.96 -0.62
N GLY A 15 25.92 -18.48 -1.44
CA GLY A 15 25.66 -18.86 -2.83
C GLY A 15 25.98 -17.80 -3.88
N LEU A 16 26.32 -16.56 -3.50
CA LEU A 16 26.71 -15.49 -4.43
C LEU A 16 27.83 -15.93 -5.41
N PRO A 17 28.91 -16.63 -4.96
CA PRO A 17 29.98 -17.05 -5.87
C PRO A 17 29.57 -18.16 -6.86
N ARG A 18 28.45 -18.85 -6.63
CA ARG A 18 28.03 -20.04 -7.41
C ARG A 18 26.79 -19.80 -8.27
N ILE A 19 25.91 -18.90 -7.85
CA ILE A 19 24.56 -18.73 -8.41
C ILE A 19 24.47 -17.45 -9.27
N GLY A 20 25.47 -16.57 -9.22
CA GLY A 20 25.57 -15.40 -10.10
C GLY A 20 24.38 -14.45 -9.97
N SER A 21 23.80 -14.02 -11.10
CA SER A 21 22.69 -13.06 -11.15
C SER A 21 21.40 -13.57 -10.50
N LEU A 22 21.18 -14.88 -10.41
CA LEU A 22 20.02 -15.44 -9.72
C LEU A 22 20.04 -15.13 -8.22
N ALA A 23 21.22 -14.95 -7.61
CA ALA A 23 21.33 -14.57 -6.21
C ALA A 23 20.69 -13.20 -5.93
N LEU A 24 20.77 -12.27 -6.90
CA LEU A 24 20.13 -10.97 -6.80
C LEU A 24 18.60 -11.11 -6.78
N ALA A 25 18.04 -12.01 -7.58
CA ALA A 25 16.61 -12.29 -7.59
C ALA A 25 16.16 -12.86 -6.22
N TYR A 26 16.86 -13.85 -5.68
CA TYR A 26 16.56 -14.39 -4.35
C TYR A 26 16.62 -13.32 -3.27
N ASN A 27 17.63 -12.45 -3.31
CA ASN A 27 17.76 -11.35 -2.37
C ASN A 27 16.61 -10.34 -2.49
N TYR A 28 16.20 -10.01 -3.72
CA TYR A 28 15.04 -9.15 -3.98
C TYR A 28 13.78 -9.70 -3.28
N TYR A 29 13.45 -10.98 -3.50
CA TYR A 29 12.32 -11.63 -2.82
C TYR A 29 12.49 -11.70 -1.30
N ALA A 30 13.71 -11.94 -0.81
CA ALA A 30 14.00 -12.02 0.61
C ALA A 30 13.73 -10.68 1.34
N CYS A 31 13.99 -9.56 0.66
CA CYS A 31 13.80 -8.20 1.17
C CYS A 31 12.38 -7.64 1.01
N TRP A 32 11.45 -8.36 0.36
CA TRP A 32 10.10 -7.85 0.07
C TRP A 32 9.34 -7.32 1.27
N ALA A 33 9.39 -8.06 2.38
CA ALA A 33 8.67 -7.64 3.58
C ALA A 33 9.22 -6.31 4.13
N ILE A 34 10.53 -6.02 4.01
CA ILE A 34 11.15 -4.77 4.47
C ILE A 34 10.55 -3.56 3.73
N TYR A 35 10.10 -3.73 2.47
CA TYR A 35 9.43 -2.65 1.73
C TYR A 35 8.11 -2.21 2.37
N SER A 36 7.53 -2.99 3.30
CA SER A 36 6.37 -2.54 4.08
C SER A 36 6.64 -1.27 4.87
N ILE A 37 7.87 -1.04 5.35
CA ILE A 37 8.22 0.14 6.14
C ILE A 37 8.03 1.42 5.30
N PRO A 38 8.77 1.63 4.19
CA PRO A 38 8.57 2.82 3.37
C PRO A 38 7.15 2.88 2.80
N LEU A 39 6.55 1.76 2.36
CA LEU A 39 5.18 1.75 1.85
C LEU A 39 4.16 2.26 2.86
N THR A 40 4.25 1.81 4.11
CA THR A 40 3.37 2.26 5.18
C THR A 40 3.62 3.74 5.49
N LEU A 41 4.88 4.18 5.57
CA LEU A 41 5.19 5.60 5.80
C LEU A 41 4.60 6.50 4.71
N TYR A 42 4.76 6.14 3.43
CA TYR A 42 4.21 6.90 2.29
C TYR A 42 2.68 6.83 2.18
N ALA A 43 2.04 5.81 2.76
CA ALA A 43 0.60 5.68 2.79
C ALA A 43 -0.08 6.59 3.84
N PHE A 44 0.65 7.02 4.87
CA PHE A 44 0.11 7.79 6.01
C PHE A 44 0.74 9.17 6.19
N ILE A 45 2.08 9.31 6.12
CA ILE A 45 2.77 10.58 6.48
C ILE A 45 2.38 11.72 5.52
N PRO A 46 2.48 11.57 4.19
CA PRO A 46 2.10 12.65 3.28
C PRO A 46 0.63 13.09 3.44
N GLN A 47 -0.25 12.17 3.79
CA GLN A 47 -1.68 12.38 3.95
C GLN A 47 -1.97 13.15 5.24
N PHE A 48 -1.37 12.74 6.36
CA PHE A 48 -1.49 13.51 7.61
C PHE A 48 -0.85 14.90 7.48
N ALA A 49 0.29 15.03 6.81
CA ALA A 49 0.91 16.31 6.56
C ALA A 49 0.02 17.20 5.66
N LEU A 50 -0.61 16.64 4.63
CA LEU A 50 -1.57 17.34 3.77
C LEU A 50 -2.76 17.89 4.57
N LEU A 51 -3.33 17.09 5.48
CA LEU A 51 -4.44 17.52 6.35
C LEU A 51 -4.04 18.64 7.32
N ASN A 52 -2.78 18.70 7.74
CA ASN A 52 -2.24 19.76 8.58
C ASN A 52 -1.67 20.94 7.77
N GLY A 53 -1.75 20.92 6.44
CA GLY A 53 -1.22 21.97 5.57
C GLY A 53 0.31 22.04 5.51
N VAL A 54 1.00 20.97 5.90
CA VAL A 54 2.46 20.88 5.91
C VAL A 54 2.95 20.25 4.61
N SER A 55 3.83 20.97 3.92
CA SER A 55 4.47 20.55 2.66
C SER A 55 5.56 19.51 2.93
N THR A 56 5.38 18.27 2.48
CA THR A 56 6.43 17.23 2.56
C THR A 56 7.27 17.10 1.30
N PHE A 57 6.81 17.69 0.21
CA PHE A 57 7.46 17.66 -1.10
C PHE A 57 7.82 19.08 -1.56
N PRO A 58 8.72 19.23 -2.55
CA PRO A 58 9.01 20.53 -3.14
C PRO A 58 7.77 21.18 -3.76
N LYS A 59 7.71 22.50 -3.68
CA LYS A 59 6.66 23.32 -4.30
C LYS A 59 6.78 23.28 -5.82
N VAL A 60 5.69 23.55 -6.54
CA VAL A 60 5.70 23.62 -8.02
C VAL A 60 6.72 24.61 -8.58
N THR A 61 6.97 25.70 -7.87
CA THR A 61 7.95 26.74 -8.24
C THR A 61 9.41 26.32 -8.02
N ASP A 62 9.65 25.23 -7.29
CA ASP A 62 10.99 24.72 -7.01
C ASP A 62 11.49 23.87 -8.20
N PRO A 63 12.72 24.07 -8.70
CA PRO A 63 13.31 23.23 -9.75
C PRO A 63 13.28 21.73 -9.44
N TRP A 64 13.37 21.33 -8.17
CA TRP A 64 13.32 19.93 -7.74
C TRP A 64 11.96 19.29 -8.00
N PHE A 65 10.87 20.06 -8.10
CA PHE A 65 9.54 19.52 -8.42
C PHE A 65 9.54 18.68 -9.70
N LEU A 66 10.21 19.17 -10.75
CA LEU A 66 10.31 18.45 -12.02
C LEU A 66 11.05 17.12 -11.88
N LEU A 67 12.05 17.04 -11.00
CA LEU A 67 12.76 15.80 -10.72
C LEU A 67 11.83 14.75 -10.12
N TYR A 68 10.98 15.11 -9.16
CA TYR A 68 10.03 14.16 -8.55
C TYR A 68 9.02 13.62 -9.57
N ILE A 69 8.46 14.50 -10.40
CA ILE A 69 7.56 14.10 -11.48
C ILE A 69 8.28 13.18 -12.48
N PHE A 70 9.49 13.54 -12.89
CA PHE A 70 10.29 12.73 -13.81
C PHE A 70 10.60 11.34 -13.24
N LEU A 71 11.02 11.25 -11.99
CA LEU A 71 11.33 9.97 -11.34
C LEU A 71 10.09 9.08 -11.25
N TYR A 72 8.94 9.65 -10.86
CA TYR A 72 7.68 8.91 -10.77
C TYR A 72 7.24 8.41 -12.15
N LEU A 73 7.13 9.31 -13.15
CA LEU A 73 6.70 8.95 -14.49
C LEU A 73 7.70 8.00 -15.17
N GLY A 74 9.00 8.16 -14.94
CA GLY A 74 10.03 7.28 -15.46
C GLY A 74 9.93 5.87 -14.89
N ALA A 75 9.75 5.74 -13.57
CA ALA A 75 9.58 4.45 -12.91
C ALA A 75 8.28 3.76 -13.35
N SER A 76 7.13 4.46 -13.26
CA SER A 76 5.83 3.91 -13.67
C SER A 76 5.76 3.62 -15.16
N GLY A 77 6.33 4.49 -16.00
CA GLY A 77 6.37 4.33 -17.45
C GLY A 77 7.23 3.16 -17.88
N LYS A 78 8.38 2.95 -17.22
CA LYS A 78 9.21 1.76 -17.48
C LYS A 78 8.49 0.47 -17.05
N ASP A 79 7.88 0.45 -15.88
CA ASP A 79 7.13 -0.72 -15.40
C ASP A 79 5.96 -1.06 -16.35
N LEU A 80 5.22 -0.04 -16.83
CA LEU A 80 4.18 -0.22 -17.83
C LEU A 80 4.74 -0.75 -19.17
N LEU A 81 5.89 -0.22 -19.62
CA LEU A 81 6.54 -0.68 -20.84
C LEU A 81 6.93 -2.16 -20.74
N ASP A 82 7.49 -2.58 -19.62
CA ASP A 82 7.89 -3.98 -19.40
C ASP A 82 6.64 -4.90 -19.46
N PHE A 83 5.51 -4.50 -18.85
CA PHE A 83 4.23 -5.20 -19.00
C PHE A 83 3.75 -5.31 -20.44
N VAL A 84 3.84 -4.23 -21.22
CA VAL A 84 3.41 -4.21 -22.62
C VAL A 84 4.30 -5.10 -23.49
N LEU A 85 5.62 -5.09 -23.27
CA LEU A 85 6.59 -5.94 -23.97
C LEU A 85 6.33 -7.43 -23.69
N GLU A 86 5.90 -7.77 -22.48
CA GLU A 86 5.49 -9.13 -22.09
C GLU A 86 4.06 -9.50 -22.54
N LYS A 87 3.44 -8.69 -23.41
CA LYS A 87 2.06 -8.88 -23.90
C LYS A 87 1.00 -8.81 -22.79
N GLY A 88 1.30 -8.10 -21.72
CA GLY A 88 0.36 -7.69 -20.69
C GLY A 88 -0.58 -6.57 -21.18
N THR A 89 -1.67 -6.36 -20.44
CA THR A 89 -2.61 -5.26 -20.68
C THR A 89 -2.39 -4.14 -19.68
N PHE A 90 -2.84 -2.92 -20.01
CA PHE A 90 -2.84 -1.80 -19.06
C PHE A 90 -3.60 -2.13 -17.77
N GLU A 91 -4.71 -2.86 -17.88
CA GLU A 91 -5.49 -3.32 -16.73
C GLU A 91 -4.67 -4.26 -15.82
N ARG A 92 -3.91 -5.20 -16.41
CA ARG A 92 -3.01 -6.09 -15.64
C ARG A 92 -1.91 -5.31 -14.94
N TRP A 93 -1.32 -4.32 -15.61
CA TRP A 93 -0.34 -3.42 -15.01
C TRP A 93 -0.93 -2.63 -13.83
N TRP A 94 -2.09 -2.01 -14.02
CA TRP A 94 -2.78 -1.26 -12.96
C TRP A 94 -3.16 -2.16 -11.78
N ASN A 95 -3.63 -3.38 -12.05
CA ASN A 95 -3.92 -4.34 -11.00
C ASN A 95 -2.65 -4.82 -10.27
N SER A 96 -1.52 -4.96 -10.97
CA SER A 96 -0.22 -5.24 -10.37
C SER A 96 0.19 -4.15 -9.38
N GLN A 97 0.09 -2.88 -9.78
CA GLN A 97 0.36 -1.72 -8.93
C GLN A 97 -0.52 -1.72 -7.67
N ARG A 98 -1.82 -1.96 -7.84
CA ARG A 98 -2.75 -2.14 -6.73
C ARG A 98 -2.33 -3.28 -5.80
N MET A 99 -2.04 -4.47 -6.34
CA MET A 99 -1.65 -5.63 -5.54
C MET A 99 -0.35 -5.40 -4.79
N TRP A 100 0.61 -4.69 -5.38
CA TRP A 100 1.85 -4.31 -4.72
C TRP A 100 1.60 -3.41 -3.50
N MET A 101 0.77 -2.37 -3.65
CA MET A 101 0.38 -1.50 -2.53
C MET A 101 -0.39 -2.26 -1.44
N ILE A 102 -1.37 -3.08 -1.83
CA ILE A 102 -2.13 -3.91 -0.88
C ILE A 102 -1.17 -4.82 -0.10
N SER A 103 -0.28 -5.54 -0.79
CA SER A 103 0.68 -6.46 -0.16
C SER A 103 1.60 -5.71 0.80
N GLY A 104 2.04 -4.50 0.43
CA GLY A 104 2.86 -3.62 1.24
C GLY A 104 2.30 -3.34 2.63
N VAL A 105 1.04 -2.89 2.70
CA VAL A 105 0.38 -2.53 3.97
C VAL A 105 -0.29 -3.71 4.66
N THR A 106 -0.28 -4.90 4.06
CA THR A 106 -0.87 -6.12 4.62
C THR A 106 0.18 -7.19 4.92
N CYS A 107 0.36 -8.16 4.03
CA CYS A 107 1.18 -9.34 4.28
C CYS A 107 2.66 -8.98 4.51
N PHE A 108 3.20 -7.98 3.82
CA PHE A 108 4.58 -7.53 4.04
C PHE A 108 4.74 -6.89 5.42
N LEU A 109 3.80 -6.02 5.82
CA LEU A 109 3.79 -5.38 7.12
C LEU A 109 3.69 -6.42 8.25
N PHE A 110 2.74 -7.34 8.15
CA PHE A 110 2.56 -8.41 9.13
C PHE A 110 3.75 -9.36 9.18
N GLY A 111 4.32 -9.73 8.02
CA GLY A 111 5.52 -10.57 7.97
C GLY A 111 6.74 -9.88 8.58
N CYS A 112 6.88 -8.56 8.41
CA CYS A 112 7.92 -7.78 9.07
C CYS A 112 7.73 -7.73 10.59
N LEU A 113 6.50 -7.48 11.05
CA LEU A 113 6.16 -7.44 12.47
C LEU A 113 6.37 -8.81 13.13
N GLU A 114 5.89 -9.88 12.51
CA GLU A 114 6.09 -11.26 12.97
C GLU A 114 7.57 -11.58 13.10
N TYR A 115 8.37 -11.29 12.08
CA TYR A 115 9.82 -11.51 12.15
C TYR A 115 10.48 -10.69 13.27
N ALA A 116 10.10 -9.42 13.44
CA ALA A 116 10.64 -8.56 14.49
C ALA A 116 10.29 -9.08 15.89
N LEU A 117 9.03 -9.47 16.12
CA LEU A 117 8.58 -10.02 17.39
C LEU A 117 9.26 -11.36 17.72
N SER A 118 9.36 -12.27 16.74
CA SER A 118 10.07 -13.54 16.89
C SER A 118 11.55 -13.33 17.22
N SER A 119 12.19 -12.35 16.59
CA SER A 119 13.60 -11.98 16.86
C SER A 119 13.80 -11.44 18.28
N LEU A 120 12.76 -10.91 18.92
CA LEU A 120 12.75 -10.46 20.31
C LEU A 120 12.35 -11.58 21.30
N GLY A 121 12.12 -12.81 20.82
CA GLY A 121 11.70 -13.95 21.63
C GLY A 121 10.22 -13.92 22.03
N ILE A 122 9.41 -13.06 21.41
CA ILE A 122 7.96 -13.00 21.63
C ILE A 122 7.29 -14.06 20.77
N ALA A 123 6.50 -14.94 21.39
CA ALA A 123 5.75 -15.96 20.66
C ALA A 123 4.72 -15.31 19.73
N VAL A 124 4.87 -15.51 18.42
CA VAL A 124 3.91 -15.07 17.42
C VAL A 124 2.92 -16.20 17.11
N ALA A 125 1.68 -15.85 16.76
CA ALA A 125 0.68 -16.82 16.36
C ALA A 125 1.18 -17.59 15.12
N GLY A 126 1.15 -18.93 15.20
CA GLY A 126 1.65 -19.79 14.12
C GLY A 126 0.85 -19.66 12.81
N PHE A 127 1.43 -20.17 11.73
CA PHE A 127 0.81 -20.16 10.40
C PHE A 127 -0.52 -20.92 10.41
N ASN A 128 -1.63 -20.18 10.31
CA ASN A 128 -2.95 -20.79 10.20
C ASN A 128 -3.30 -21.00 8.72
N VAL A 129 -3.56 -22.25 8.33
CA VAL A 129 -3.94 -22.58 6.95
C VAL A 129 -5.34 -22.05 6.69
N THR A 130 -5.44 -21.11 5.75
CA THR A 130 -6.75 -20.63 5.30
C THR A 130 -7.47 -21.73 4.53
N SER A 131 -8.77 -21.90 4.83
CA SER A 131 -9.63 -22.82 4.08
C SER A 131 -9.66 -22.41 2.61
N LYS A 132 -9.38 -23.35 1.72
CA LYS A 132 -9.49 -23.18 0.27
C LYS A 132 -10.83 -23.68 -0.28
N VAL A 133 -11.81 -23.92 0.59
CA VAL A 133 -13.15 -24.33 0.17
C VAL A 133 -13.76 -23.18 -0.65
N GLN A 134 -14.00 -23.44 -1.94
CA GLN A 134 -14.63 -22.49 -2.84
C GLN A 134 -16.13 -22.77 -2.90
N ASP A 135 -16.92 -21.82 -2.43
CA ASP A 135 -18.35 -21.76 -2.74
C ASP A 135 -18.52 -21.20 -4.17
N ASP A 136 -19.61 -21.57 -4.86
CA ASP A 136 -19.90 -21.16 -6.23
C ASP A 136 -19.95 -19.63 -6.37
N GLU A 137 -20.45 -18.95 -5.33
CA GLU A 137 -20.46 -17.49 -5.27
C GLU A 137 -19.05 -16.87 -5.20
N LEU A 138 -18.14 -17.50 -4.46
CA LEU A 138 -16.75 -17.04 -4.34
C LEU A 138 -16.01 -17.23 -5.68
N LYS A 139 -16.22 -18.38 -6.33
CA LYS A 139 -15.65 -18.66 -7.65
C LYS A 139 -16.15 -17.67 -8.70
N LYS A 140 -17.46 -17.38 -8.73
CA LYS A 140 -18.04 -16.39 -9.64
C LYS A 140 -17.40 -15.02 -9.49
N ARG A 141 -17.15 -14.56 -8.25
CA ARG A 141 -16.47 -13.28 -8.00
C ARG A 141 -15.03 -13.28 -8.49
N TYR A 142 -14.31 -14.36 -8.23
CA TYR A 142 -12.93 -14.54 -8.71
C TYR A 142 -12.85 -14.46 -10.24
N ASP A 143 -13.73 -15.17 -10.94
CA ASP A 143 -13.78 -15.18 -12.41
C ASP A 143 -14.13 -13.80 -13.00
N GLN A 144 -14.83 -12.96 -12.23
CA GLN A 144 -15.18 -11.58 -12.57
C GLN A 144 -14.09 -10.56 -12.18
N GLY A 145 -12.97 -10.99 -11.58
CA GLY A 145 -11.92 -10.09 -11.10
C GLY A 145 -12.31 -9.25 -9.88
N VAL A 146 -13.35 -9.65 -9.14
CA VAL A 146 -13.83 -8.95 -7.97
C VAL A 146 -13.07 -9.41 -6.73
N PHE A 147 -12.53 -8.45 -5.98
CA PHE A 147 -11.79 -8.72 -4.74
C PHE A 147 -12.69 -9.33 -3.66
N GLU A 148 -12.12 -10.25 -2.88
CA GLU A 148 -12.78 -10.91 -1.76
C GLU A 148 -12.30 -10.32 -0.44
N PHE A 149 -13.21 -9.71 0.33
CA PHE A 149 -12.92 -9.14 1.63
C PHE A 149 -13.79 -9.69 2.77
N GLY A 150 -14.68 -10.66 2.49
CA GLY A 150 -15.70 -11.14 3.43
C GLY A 150 -15.14 -11.82 4.67
N VAL A 151 -13.99 -12.47 4.54
CA VAL A 151 -13.34 -13.19 5.64
C VAL A 151 -12.61 -12.19 6.53
N ALA A 152 -13.09 -12.02 7.76
CA ALA A 152 -12.46 -11.11 8.72
C ALA A 152 -10.98 -11.47 8.92
N SER A 153 -10.12 -10.47 8.70
CA SER A 153 -8.67 -10.60 8.83
C SER A 153 -8.09 -9.33 9.46
N PRO A 154 -7.14 -9.44 10.40
CA PRO A 154 -6.45 -8.27 10.96
C PRO A 154 -5.65 -7.52 9.89
N MET A 155 -5.24 -8.20 8.81
CA MET A 155 -4.55 -7.57 7.68
C MET A 155 -5.39 -6.52 6.95
N PHE A 156 -6.72 -6.63 7.03
CA PHE A 156 -7.59 -5.63 6.42
C PHE A 156 -7.62 -4.32 7.21
N VAL A 157 -7.26 -4.31 8.48
CA VAL A 157 -7.27 -3.08 9.29
C VAL A 157 -6.32 -2.01 8.71
N PRO A 158 -5.00 -2.23 8.58
CA PRO A 158 -4.10 -1.21 8.01
C PRO A 158 -4.44 -0.87 6.56
N LEU A 159 -4.94 -1.84 5.79
CA LEU A 159 -5.41 -1.62 4.42
C LEU A 159 -6.57 -0.62 4.37
N THR A 160 -7.59 -0.83 5.21
CA THR A 160 -8.74 0.07 5.32
C THR A 160 -8.35 1.42 5.88
N MET A 161 -7.42 1.47 6.85
CA MET A 161 -6.89 2.72 7.38
C MET A 161 -6.22 3.55 6.27
N ALA A 162 -5.34 2.93 5.46
CA ALA A 162 -4.67 3.58 4.34
C ALA A 162 -5.67 4.10 3.30
N ALA A 163 -6.70 3.32 2.97
CA ALA A 163 -7.77 3.74 2.07
C ALA A 163 -8.52 4.97 2.62
N ILE A 164 -8.99 4.92 3.88
CA ILE A 164 -9.76 6.02 4.50
C ILE A 164 -8.95 7.32 4.52
N ILE A 165 -7.70 7.29 5.00
CA ILE A 165 -6.92 8.52 5.13
C ILE A 165 -6.55 9.11 3.77
N ASN A 166 -6.27 8.29 2.75
CA ASN A 166 -5.98 8.78 1.41
C ASN A 166 -7.21 9.41 0.75
N LEU A 167 -8.40 8.83 0.92
CA LEU A 167 -9.66 9.42 0.45
C LEU A 167 -9.91 10.79 1.10
N ILE A 168 -9.87 10.86 2.43
CA ILE A 168 -10.13 12.10 3.18
C ILE A 168 -9.13 13.18 2.77
N SER A 169 -7.84 12.83 2.73
CA SER A 169 -6.77 13.79 2.41
C SER A 169 -6.87 14.30 0.98
N PHE A 170 -7.20 13.42 0.02
CA PHE A 170 -7.43 13.84 -1.36
C PHE A 170 -8.63 14.79 -1.46
N VAL A 171 -9.77 14.46 -0.82
CA VAL A 171 -10.96 15.31 -0.84
C VAL A 171 -10.67 16.68 -0.22
N VAL A 172 -10.03 16.72 0.96
CA VAL A 172 -9.66 17.98 1.63
C VAL A 172 -8.70 18.80 0.78
N GLY A 173 -7.66 18.18 0.23
CA GLY A 173 -6.69 18.86 -0.63
C GLY A 173 -7.31 19.39 -1.92
N PHE A 174 -8.14 18.59 -2.58
CA PHE A 174 -8.84 18.98 -3.80
C PHE A 174 -9.83 20.13 -3.55
N MET A 175 -10.65 20.03 -2.49
CA MET A 175 -11.52 21.14 -2.06
C MET A 175 -10.72 22.39 -1.71
N GLY A 176 -9.54 22.21 -1.13
CA GLY A 176 -8.58 23.28 -0.88
C GLY A 176 -8.13 24.00 -2.15
N ILE A 177 -7.84 23.28 -3.23
CA ILE A 177 -7.53 23.87 -4.54
C ILE A 177 -8.71 24.68 -5.07
N LEU A 178 -9.93 24.13 -4.99
CA LEU A 178 -11.13 24.79 -5.50
C LEU A 178 -11.49 26.07 -4.73
N THR A 179 -11.24 26.10 -3.42
CA THR A 179 -11.67 27.20 -2.54
C THR A 179 -10.59 28.25 -2.31
N ARG A 180 -9.31 27.87 -2.23
CA ARG A 180 -8.18 28.75 -1.93
C ARG A 180 -7.31 29.07 -3.15
N GLY A 181 -7.47 28.29 -4.23
CA GLY A 181 -6.69 28.44 -5.46
C GLY A 181 -5.39 27.64 -5.47
N MET A 182 -4.96 27.27 -6.68
CA MET A 182 -3.78 26.43 -6.90
C MET A 182 -2.47 27.08 -6.43
N VAL A 183 -2.34 28.41 -6.58
CA VAL A 183 -1.14 29.16 -6.16
C VAL A 183 -0.94 29.08 -4.64
N THR A 184 -2.02 29.22 -3.86
CA THR A 184 -1.96 29.11 -2.40
C THR A 184 -1.65 27.69 -1.93
N MET A 185 -2.08 26.69 -2.71
CA MET A 185 -1.86 25.27 -2.40
C MET A 185 -0.60 24.67 -3.05
N GLU A 186 0.29 25.51 -3.62
CA GLU A 186 1.38 25.04 -4.48
C GLU A 186 2.32 24.00 -3.84
N GLY A 187 2.56 24.09 -2.53
CA GLY A 187 3.40 23.15 -1.79
C GLY A 187 2.74 21.79 -1.55
N LEU A 188 1.42 21.73 -1.62
CA LEU A 188 0.65 20.53 -1.31
C LEU A 188 0.32 19.71 -2.56
N ILE A 189 0.60 20.24 -3.77
CA ILE A 189 0.18 19.63 -5.04
C ILE A 189 0.68 18.19 -5.18
N LEU A 190 1.94 17.90 -4.87
CA LEU A 190 2.47 16.53 -4.97
C LEU A 190 1.80 15.58 -3.97
N GLN A 191 1.46 16.04 -2.76
CA GLN A 191 0.73 15.24 -1.77
C GLN A 191 -0.71 14.97 -2.23
N ILE A 192 -1.35 15.95 -2.88
CA ILE A 192 -2.68 15.81 -3.46
C ILE A 192 -2.66 14.80 -4.62
N LEU A 193 -1.67 14.88 -5.51
CA LEU A 193 -1.50 13.93 -6.60
C LEU A 193 -1.21 12.50 -6.08
N LEU A 194 -0.33 12.37 -5.08
CA LEU A 194 -0.02 11.09 -4.45
C LEU A 194 -1.26 10.47 -3.78
N SER A 195 -1.98 11.24 -2.96
CA SER A 195 -3.20 10.75 -2.30
C SER A 195 -4.30 10.40 -3.31
N GLY A 196 -4.41 11.16 -4.40
CA GLY A 196 -5.31 10.84 -5.52
C GLY A 196 -4.94 9.53 -6.21
N PHE A 197 -3.66 9.30 -6.51
CA PHE A 197 -3.19 8.05 -7.12
C PHE A 197 -3.47 6.83 -6.23
N VAL A 198 -3.17 6.92 -4.93
CA VAL A 198 -3.45 5.85 -3.95
C VAL A 198 -4.96 5.64 -3.83
N MET A 199 -5.76 6.72 -3.75
CA MET A 199 -7.22 6.65 -3.72
C MET A 199 -7.77 5.89 -4.92
N MET A 200 -7.31 6.17 -6.14
CA MET A 200 -7.76 5.46 -7.35
C MET A 200 -7.43 3.96 -7.29
N ASN A 201 -6.29 3.59 -6.71
CA ASN A 201 -5.92 2.19 -6.52
C ASN A 201 -6.75 1.50 -5.43
N CYS A 202 -7.17 2.25 -4.41
CA CYS A 202 -8.04 1.77 -3.33
C CYS A 202 -9.51 1.61 -3.73
N TRP A 203 -9.89 1.87 -4.99
CA TRP A 203 -11.29 1.78 -5.43
C TRP A 203 -12.03 0.49 -5.02
N PRO A 204 -11.46 -0.73 -5.21
CA PRO A 204 -12.14 -1.97 -4.80
C PRO A 204 -12.36 -2.08 -3.28
N ILE A 205 -11.55 -1.38 -2.48
CA ILE A 205 -11.67 -1.35 -1.02
C ILE A 205 -12.86 -0.45 -0.63
N TYR A 206 -12.99 0.72 -1.24
CA TYR A 206 -14.17 1.58 -1.01
C TYR A 206 -15.46 0.90 -1.43
N GLU A 207 -15.43 0.21 -2.58
CA GLU A 207 -16.53 -0.60 -3.06
C GLU A 207 -16.93 -1.68 -2.05
N ALA A 208 -15.95 -2.41 -1.52
CA ALA A 208 -16.17 -3.41 -0.50
C ALA A 208 -16.65 -2.84 0.85
N MET A 209 -16.26 -1.62 1.21
CA MET A 209 -16.68 -0.98 2.46
C MET A 209 -18.12 -0.46 2.40
N VAL A 210 -18.44 0.27 1.33
CA VAL A 210 -19.62 1.15 1.28
C VAL A 210 -20.71 0.59 0.39
N PHE A 211 -20.38 0.14 -0.82
CA PHE A 211 -21.35 -0.12 -1.87
C PHE A 211 -21.80 -1.58 -1.94
N ARG A 212 -20.99 -2.51 -1.45
CA ARG A 212 -21.30 -3.95 -1.50
C ARG A 212 -22.18 -4.43 -0.34
N SER A 213 -23.09 -5.33 -0.67
CA SER A 213 -23.98 -6.04 0.27
C SER A 213 -23.82 -7.56 0.21
N ASP A 214 -22.94 -8.07 -0.67
CA ASP A 214 -22.67 -9.49 -0.84
C ASP A 214 -21.69 -10.04 0.21
N LYS A 215 -21.44 -11.36 0.17
CA LYS A 215 -20.52 -12.01 1.12
C LYS A 215 -19.08 -11.54 1.01
N GLY A 216 -18.67 -10.91 -0.10
CA GLY A 216 -17.31 -10.39 -0.27
C GLY A 216 -17.12 -8.94 0.18
N ARG A 217 -18.15 -8.33 0.78
CA ARG A 217 -18.10 -7.04 1.46
C ARG A 217 -17.05 -7.05 2.58
N MET A 218 -16.40 -5.91 2.78
CA MET A 218 -15.52 -5.71 3.94
C MET A 218 -16.31 -5.74 5.26
N PRO A 219 -15.89 -6.53 6.26
CA PRO A 219 -16.55 -6.62 7.55
C PRO A 219 -16.70 -5.24 8.21
N THR A 220 -17.92 -4.90 8.63
CA THR A 220 -18.22 -3.59 9.23
C THR A 220 -17.36 -3.31 10.46
N LYS A 221 -17.06 -4.33 11.26
CA LYS A 221 -16.16 -4.21 12.41
C LYS A 221 -14.76 -3.72 11.99
N THR A 222 -14.20 -4.27 10.90
CA THR A 222 -12.91 -3.83 10.36
C THR A 222 -12.96 -2.38 9.94
N THR A 223 -14.01 -1.97 9.22
CA THR A 223 -14.19 -0.58 8.79
C THR A 223 -14.29 0.39 9.97
N LEU A 224 -15.09 0.06 10.99
CA LEU A 224 -15.24 0.89 12.18
C LEU A 224 -13.92 0.98 12.97
N THR A 225 -13.24 -0.14 13.18
CA THR A 225 -11.94 -0.15 13.87
C THR A 225 -10.90 0.68 13.12
N ALA A 226 -10.81 0.52 11.79
CA ALA A 226 -9.89 1.30 10.97
C ALA A 226 -10.21 2.80 11.01
N ALA A 227 -11.49 3.19 10.91
CA ALA A 227 -11.90 4.59 11.01
C ALA A 227 -11.55 5.19 12.37
N PHE A 228 -11.81 4.46 13.47
CA PHE A 228 -11.43 4.89 14.81
C PHE A 228 -9.92 5.06 14.95
N LEU A 229 -9.12 4.10 14.48
CA LEU A 229 -7.67 4.16 14.55
C LEU A 229 -7.10 5.31 13.72
N VAL A 230 -7.63 5.56 12.52
CA VAL A 230 -7.22 6.71 11.70
C VAL A 230 -7.54 8.03 12.40
N ALA A 231 -8.74 8.16 12.96
CA ALA A 231 -9.13 9.37 13.70
C ALA A 231 -8.24 9.59 14.93
N PHE A 232 -7.96 8.53 15.69
CA PHE A 232 -7.07 8.58 16.84
C PHE A 232 -5.63 8.98 16.45
N LEU A 233 -5.07 8.37 15.40
CA LEU A 233 -3.75 8.71 14.88
C LEU A 233 -3.71 10.16 14.38
N TYR A 234 -4.75 10.62 13.68
CA TYR A 234 -4.83 12.01 13.24
C TYR A 234 -4.78 12.99 14.41
N ILE A 235 -5.56 12.74 15.48
CA ILE A 235 -5.56 13.57 16.68
C ILE A 235 -4.15 13.62 17.31
N ILE A 236 -3.47 12.49 17.43
CA ILE A 236 -2.09 12.46 17.95
C ILE A 236 -1.17 13.32 17.10
N VAL A 237 -1.20 13.15 15.77
CA VAL A 237 -0.33 13.88 14.84
C VAL A 237 -0.63 15.38 14.85
N SER A 238 -1.90 15.78 15.01
CA SER A 238 -2.27 17.20 15.07
C SER A 238 -1.95 17.89 16.39
N ILE A 239 -1.60 17.14 17.44
CA ILE A 239 -1.17 17.70 18.75
C ILE A 239 0.35 17.87 18.82
N LEU A 240 1.10 17.11 18.03
CA LEU A 240 2.57 17.16 17.93
C LEU A 240 3.03 18.32 17.03
#